data_AF-A0A485LF79-F1
#
_entry.id   AF-A0A485LF79-F1
#
_cell.length_a   1.000
_cell.length_b   1.000
_cell.length_c   1.000
_cell.angle_alpha   90.00
_cell.angle_beta   90.00
_cell.angle_gamma   90.00
#
_symmetry.space_group_name_H-M   'P 1'
#
loop_
_entity.id
_entity.type
_entity.pdbx_description
1 polymer ?
#
loop_
_entity_poly.entity_id
_entity_poly.type
_entity_poly.pdbx_seq_one_letter_code
_entity_poly.pdbx_strand_id
1 'polypeptide(L)'
;MAHHTNLDTAVAMDIASNGDVLSRYSRGSGYVWHFGDPFGKATGQFARCEAEHGWGMCEKCGPLVFPKCNILYKPLACFECTPIVNVQVPTVSTSNAAAANDAVAAPATTAAPLAKYTRGAGYVWHFGDPFGKSSGEFARCEADHGKANCEKCGPLVFPKCKAGYKEFACYECIPIATSTASAHNQVAHDVVMSMEAMQLAKDEASTHDMASVVTVAALGGAFFALAAVFVAKKLRQGMASTAKPEERKSLLTI
;
A
#
# COMPACT_ATOMS: atom_id res chain seq x y z
N MET A 1 -31.13 22.35 11.50
CA MET A 1 -30.69 21.20 12.32
C MET A 1 -29.89 20.30 11.41
N ALA A 2 -28.57 20.51 11.36
CA ALA A 2 -27.67 19.69 10.56
C ALA A 2 -27.30 18.44 11.37
N HIS A 3 -27.45 17.27 10.76
CA HIS A 3 -27.03 16.01 11.36
C HIS A 3 -25.51 16.01 11.54
N HIS A 4 -25.04 15.99 12.79
CA HIS A 4 -23.68 15.64 13.15
C HIS A 4 -23.44 14.18 12.72
N THR A 5 -22.88 13.97 11.54
CA THR A 5 -22.32 12.66 11.19
C THR A 5 -20.98 12.54 11.89
N ASN A 6 -20.82 11.42 12.57
CA ASN A 6 -19.73 11.09 13.48
C ASN A 6 -18.45 10.80 12.66
N LEU A 7 -17.85 11.83 12.06
CA LEU A 7 -16.59 11.70 11.30
C LEU A 7 -15.43 11.23 12.19
N ASP A 8 -15.51 11.48 13.50
CA ASP A 8 -14.51 11.05 14.46
C ASP A 8 -14.40 9.51 14.55
N THR A 9 -15.47 8.77 14.21
CA THR A 9 -15.45 7.30 14.27
C THR A 9 -14.96 6.65 12.97
N ALA A 10 -15.19 7.28 11.82
CA ALA A 10 -14.79 6.73 10.51
C ALA A 10 -13.27 6.85 10.27
N VAL A 11 -12.65 7.96 10.72
CA VAL A 11 -11.20 8.13 10.59
C VAL A 11 -10.44 7.30 11.64
N ALA A 12 -11.03 7.06 12.82
CA ALA A 12 -10.42 6.22 13.84
C ALA A 12 -10.34 4.73 13.45
N MET A 13 -11.26 4.23 12.61
CA MET A 13 -11.29 2.81 12.24
C MET A 13 -10.32 2.43 11.10
N ASP A 14 -9.89 3.38 10.28
CA ASP A 14 -8.91 3.09 9.21
C ASP A 14 -7.45 3.05 9.74
N ILE A 15 -7.18 3.68 10.88
CA ILE A 15 -5.86 3.73 11.53
C ILE A 15 -5.56 2.41 12.28
N ALA A 16 -6.58 1.68 12.73
CA ALA A 16 -6.40 0.47 13.54
C ALA A 16 -6.02 -0.79 12.75
N SER A 17 -6.19 -0.83 11.42
CA SER A 17 -5.99 -2.07 10.66
C SER A 17 -4.55 -2.36 10.22
N ASN A 18 -3.63 -1.38 10.33
CA ASN A 18 -2.27 -1.51 9.79
C ASN A 18 -1.12 -1.50 10.83
N GLY A 19 -1.41 -1.55 12.13
CA GLY A 19 -0.37 -1.72 13.17
C GLY A 19 0.62 -0.56 13.34
N ASP A 20 0.53 0.49 12.52
CA ASP A 20 1.42 1.65 12.54
C ASP A 20 0.78 2.80 13.33
N VAL A 21 0.63 2.58 14.64
CA VAL A 21 -0.22 3.35 15.57
C VAL A 21 0.21 4.81 15.76
N LEU A 22 1.31 5.28 15.17
CA LEU A 22 1.86 6.62 15.42
C LEU A 22 2.47 7.27 14.17
N SER A 23 1.87 7.06 12.99
CA SER A 23 2.34 7.74 11.78
C SER A 23 1.88 9.20 11.71
N ARG A 24 2.71 10.08 11.13
CA ARG A 24 2.36 11.47 10.87
C ARG A 24 1.19 11.51 9.89
N TYR A 25 0.28 12.47 10.05
CA TYR A 25 -0.82 12.65 9.10
C TYR A 25 -0.91 14.09 8.60
N SER A 26 -1.42 14.24 7.38
CA SER A 26 -1.61 15.52 6.72
C SER A 26 -2.97 16.14 7.06
N ARG A 27 -3.00 17.45 7.25
CA ARG A 27 -4.19 18.26 7.59
C ARG A 27 -4.96 18.76 6.35
N GLY A 28 -4.51 18.38 5.15
CA GLY A 28 -5.08 18.86 3.87
C GLY A 28 -4.46 20.17 3.37
N SER A 29 -5.10 20.80 2.38
CA SER A 29 -4.54 21.95 1.64
C SER A 29 -4.68 23.31 2.33
N GLY A 30 -5.33 23.38 3.49
CA GLY A 30 -5.61 24.63 4.19
C GLY A 30 -6.59 25.55 3.46
N TYR A 31 -7.14 26.51 4.17
CA TYR A 31 -8.14 27.44 3.66
C TYR A 31 -7.47 28.76 3.29
N VAL A 32 -7.38 29.03 1.99
CA VAL A 32 -6.77 30.26 1.45
C VAL A 32 -7.75 31.43 1.58
N TRP A 33 -7.21 32.65 1.69
CA TRP A 33 -8.00 33.88 1.59
C TRP A 33 -8.67 33.99 0.22
N HIS A 34 -9.94 34.36 0.18
CA HIS A 34 -10.66 34.64 -1.06
C HIS A 34 -11.06 36.11 -1.16
N PHE A 35 -11.19 36.60 -2.39
CA PHE A 35 -11.70 37.94 -2.65
C PHE A 35 -13.12 38.07 -2.10
N GLY A 36 -13.29 38.96 -1.10
CA GLY A 36 -14.52 39.10 -0.32
C GLY A 36 -14.35 38.78 1.17
N ASP A 37 -13.27 38.08 1.55
CA ASP A 37 -12.90 37.92 2.95
C ASP A 37 -12.33 39.26 3.48
N PRO A 38 -12.67 39.71 4.70
CA PRO A 38 -12.19 40.99 5.21
C PRO A 38 -10.66 40.98 5.31
N PHE A 39 -10.00 41.96 4.70
CA PHE A 39 -8.54 42.02 4.67
C PHE A 39 -7.97 42.08 6.09
N GLY A 40 -6.96 41.25 6.36
CA GLY A 40 -6.32 41.16 7.68
C GLY A 40 -7.13 40.40 8.74
N LYS A 41 -8.38 40.00 8.48
CA LYS A 41 -9.16 39.13 9.37
C LYS A 41 -9.28 37.75 8.74
N ALA A 42 -8.90 36.72 9.49
CA ALA A 42 -9.04 35.34 9.03
C ALA A 42 -10.51 34.84 9.08
N THR A 43 -11.48 35.71 9.33
CA THR A 43 -12.89 35.35 9.58
C THR A 43 -13.50 34.54 8.45
N GLY A 44 -13.19 34.85 7.19
CA GLY A 44 -13.69 34.07 6.05
C GLY A 44 -13.06 32.68 5.94
N GLN A 45 -11.75 32.58 6.17
CA GLN A 45 -11.03 31.30 6.19
C GLN A 45 -11.51 30.41 7.34
N PHE A 46 -11.69 30.98 8.54
CA PHE A 46 -12.24 30.29 9.70
C PHE A 46 -13.67 29.83 9.45
N ALA A 47 -14.54 30.67 8.92
CA ALA A 47 -15.92 30.29 8.66
C ALA A 47 -16.05 29.08 7.73
N ARG A 48 -15.20 28.99 6.70
CA ARG A 48 -15.15 27.82 5.82
C ARG A 48 -14.63 26.58 6.53
N CYS A 49 -13.52 26.71 7.25
CA CYS A 49 -12.96 25.62 8.02
C CYS A 49 -13.92 25.07 9.09
N GLU A 50 -14.60 25.96 9.81
CA GLU A 50 -15.55 25.59 10.86
C GLU A 50 -16.87 25.04 10.30
N ALA A 51 -17.24 25.40 9.06
CA ALA A 51 -18.36 24.78 8.37
C ALA A 51 -18.10 23.31 8.02
N GLU A 52 -16.84 22.93 7.76
CA GLU A 52 -16.46 21.56 7.41
C GLU A 52 -16.09 20.71 8.63
N HIS A 53 -15.37 21.28 9.61
CA HIS A 53 -14.81 20.54 10.74
C HIS A 53 -15.49 20.84 12.09
N GLY A 54 -16.42 21.80 12.12
CA GLY A 54 -17.08 22.25 13.34
C GLY A 54 -16.38 23.44 14.00
N TRP A 55 -17.16 24.14 14.82
CA TRP A 55 -16.73 25.37 15.49
C TRP A 55 -15.58 25.11 16.47
N GLY A 56 -14.54 25.96 16.43
CA GLY A 56 -13.38 25.84 17.32
C GLY A 56 -12.38 24.74 16.95
N MET A 57 -12.63 23.98 15.88
CA MET A 57 -11.73 22.94 15.36
C MET A 57 -10.70 23.47 14.37
N CYS A 58 -10.54 24.78 14.25
CA CYS A 58 -9.64 25.42 13.29
C CYS A 58 -8.60 26.28 14.01
N GLU A 59 -7.42 26.41 13.41
CA GLU A 59 -6.35 27.28 13.89
C GLU A 59 -5.63 27.97 12.72
N LYS A 60 -5.07 29.14 12.99
CA LYS A 60 -4.35 29.92 11.99
C LYS A 60 -2.89 29.50 11.97
N CYS A 61 -2.36 29.19 10.79
CA CYS A 61 -0.95 28.90 10.57
C CYS A 61 -0.43 29.76 9.41
N GLY A 62 0.25 30.86 9.74
CA GLY A 62 0.69 31.84 8.76
C GLY A 62 -0.50 32.56 8.08
N PRO A 63 -0.52 32.64 6.73
CA PRO A 63 -1.62 33.27 5.98
C PRO A 63 -2.84 32.37 5.76
N LEU A 64 -2.78 31.12 6.21
CA LEU A 64 -3.80 30.09 6.00
C LEU A 64 -4.43 29.66 7.33
N VAL A 65 -5.64 29.09 7.25
CA VAL A 65 -6.31 28.39 8.35
C VAL A 65 -6.32 26.89 8.07
N PHE A 66 -6.13 26.08 9.10
CA PHE A 66 -6.13 24.62 9.02
C PHE A 66 -6.98 24.01 10.16
N PRO A 67 -7.53 22.80 9.98
CA PRO A 67 -8.20 22.08 11.07
C PRO A 67 -7.18 21.64 12.12
N LYS A 68 -7.45 21.81 13.41
CA LYS A 68 -6.54 21.46 14.51
C LYS A 68 -6.11 19.99 14.44
N CYS A 69 -4.92 19.72 14.96
CA CYS A 69 -4.51 18.34 15.18
C CYS A 69 -5.43 17.67 16.22
N ASN A 70 -5.57 16.35 16.12
CA ASN A 70 -6.26 15.55 17.12
C ASN A 70 -5.52 15.67 18.47
N ILE A 71 -6.21 15.44 19.59
CA ILE A 71 -5.71 15.65 20.96
C ILE A 71 -4.40 14.89 21.28
N LEU A 72 -4.11 13.81 20.54
CA LEU A 72 -2.89 13.00 20.69
C LEU A 72 -1.74 13.48 19.79
N TYR A 73 -1.93 14.55 19.02
CA TYR A 73 -0.99 15.03 18.02
C TYR A 73 -0.69 16.52 18.21
N LYS A 74 0.55 16.91 17.94
CA LYS A 74 0.99 18.31 17.88
C LYS A 74 1.28 18.71 16.43
N PRO A 75 1.04 19.97 16.06
CA PRO A 75 1.43 20.46 14.74
C PRO A 75 2.96 20.47 14.64
N LEU A 76 3.51 19.77 13.65
CA LEU A 76 4.93 19.86 13.29
C LEU A 76 5.15 20.99 12.28
N ALA A 77 4.21 21.13 11.36
CA ALA A 77 4.11 22.21 10.38
C ALA A 77 2.64 22.58 10.18
N CYS A 78 2.36 23.60 9.37
CA CYS A 78 0.98 24.00 9.09
C CYS A 78 0.13 22.87 8.48
N PHE A 79 0.74 21.98 7.70
CA PHE A 79 0.07 20.91 6.97
C PHE A 79 0.26 19.51 7.59
N GLU A 80 1.08 19.37 8.63
CA GLU A 80 1.41 18.06 9.22
C GLU A 80 1.21 18.02 10.74
N CYS A 81 0.57 16.95 11.20
CA CYS A 81 0.44 16.59 12.61
C CYS A 81 1.36 15.41 12.92
N THR A 82 2.12 15.52 14.02
CA THR A 82 2.96 14.45 14.54
C THR A 82 2.45 14.01 15.92
N PRO A 83 2.51 12.73 16.29
CA PRO A 83 2.02 12.29 17.58
C PRO A 83 2.82 12.95 18.72
N ILE A 84 2.13 13.25 19.83
CA ILE A 84 2.72 13.69 21.09
C ILE A 84 3.21 12.43 21.81
N VAL A 85 4.25 11.80 21.27
CA VAL A 85 4.89 10.68 21.97
C VAL A 85 5.80 11.24 23.06
N ASN A 86 5.28 11.25 24.28
CA ASN A 86 6.09 11.13 25.50
C ASN A 86 5.90 9.74 26.13
N VAL A 87 5.40 8.78 25.35
CA VAL A 87 5.37 7.38 25.77
C VAL A 87 6.76 6.85 25.45
N GLN A 88 7.65 6.85 26.45
CA GLN A 88 8.71 5.86 26.48
C GLN A 88 7.99 4.51 26.51
N VAL A 89 7.76 3.94 25.33
CA VAL A 89 7.35 2.55 25.24
C VAL A 89 8.51 1.79 25.85
N PRO A 90 8.34 1.11 27.00
CA PRO A 90 9.40 0.30 27.53
C PRO A 90 9.76 -0.70 26.43
N THR A 91 10.99 -0.61 25.95
CA THR A 91 11.58 -1.62 25.10
C THR A 91 11.54 -2.92 25.90
N VAL A 92 10.51 -3.74 25.67
CA VAL A 92 10.48 -5.10 26.16
C VAL A 92 11.63 -5.80 25.46
N SER A 93 12.77 -5.78 26.15
CA SER A 93 13.93 -6.56 25.79
C SER A 93 13.54 -8.01 26.02
N THR A 94 13.09 -8.69 24.97
CA THR A 94 12.98 -10.15 24.94
C THR A 94 14.39 -10.75 24.87
N SER A 95 15.18 -10.54 25.92
CA SER A 95 16.28 -11.43 26.22
C SER A 95 15.70 -12.63 26.96
N ASN A 96 15.52 -13.75 26.25
CA ASN A 96 15.76 -15.12 26.70
C ASN A 96 14.86 -16.11 25.95
N ALA A 97 15.34 -16.57 24.80
CA ALA A 97 15.10 -17.92 24.33
C ALA A 97 16.34 -18.37 23.55
N ALA A 98 17.39 -18.69 24.30
CA ALA A 98 18.49 -19.51 23.79
C ALA A 98 18.03 -20.97 23.84
N ALA A 99 17.77 -21.58 22.69
CA ALA A 99 18.17 -22.95 22.38
C ALA A 99 17.76 -23.31 20.94
N ALA A 100 18.79 -23.44 20.10
CA ALA A 100 18.92 -24.36 18.98
C ALA A 100 17.75 -24.50 17.99
N ASN A 101 17.93 -23.94 16.79
CA ASN A 101 18.03 -24.76 15.56
C ASN A 101 18.72 -23.93 14.46
N ASP A 102 19.90 -24.41 14.07
CA ASP A 102 20.57 -24.03 12.83
C ASP A 102 19.75 -24.52 11.63
N ALA A 103 19.21 -23.58 10.85
CA ALA A 103 18.82 -23.81 9.47
C ALA A 103 18.75 -22.47 8.72
N VAL A 104 19.84 -22.17 8.01
CA VAL A 104 19.95 -21.27 6.84
C VAL A 104 18.93 -20.12 6.81
N ALA A 105 19.23 -19.10 7.61
CA ALA A 105 18.67 -17.77 7.41
C ALA A 105 19.21 -17.23 6.08
N ALA A 106 18.45 -17.42 5.00
CA ALA A 106 18.52 -16.51 3.87
C ALA A 106 18.21 -15.11 4.41
N PRO A 107 18.98 -14.07 4.05
CA PRO A 107 18.71 -12.72 4.53
C PRO A 107 17.33 -12.32 4.00
N ALA A 108 16.35 -12.29 4.91
CA ALA A 108 15.14 -11.52 4.71
C ALA A 108 15.57 -10.05 4.74
N THR A 109 16.09 -9.56 3.62
CA THR A 109 16.10 -8.13 3.31
C THR A 109 14.65 -7.68 3.41
N THR A 110 14.29 -7.11 4.55
CA THR A 110 13.09 -6.30 4.75
C THR A 110 13.20 -5.15 3.76
N ALA A 111 12.71 -5.39 2.54
CA ALA A 111 12.60 -4.38 1.52
C ALA A 111 11.65 -3.31 2.06
N ALA A 112 12.19 -2.13 2.34
CA ALA A 112 11.40 -0.99 2.78
C ALA A 112 10.21 -0.79 1.83
N PRO A 113 9.01 -0.46 2.36
CA PRO A 113 7.84 -0.24 1.53
C PRO A 113 8.17 0.81 0.46
N LEU A 114 7.86 0.48 -0.80
CA LEU A 114 8.11 1.34 -1.94
C LEU A 114 7.38 2.67 -1.74
N ALA A 115 8.14 3.74 -1.51
CA ALA A 115 7.57 5.08 -1.32
C ALA A 115 7.13 5.68 -2.67
N LYS A 116 5.99 6.38 -2.68
CA LYS A 116 5.54 7.19 -3.81
C LYS A 116 6.55 8.30 -4.15
N TYR A 117 6.63 8.68 -5.41
CA TYR A 117 7.54 9.75 -5.84
C TYR A 117 6.97 10.56 -7.02
N THR A 118 7.46 11.79 -7.20
CA THR A 118 7.03 12.68 -8.28
C THR A 118 7.92 12.57 -9.52
N ARG A 119 7.33 12.79 -10.69
CA ARG A 119 7.97 12.69 -12.01
C ARG A 119 8.55 14.02 -12.52
N GLY A 120 8.47 15.07 -11.72
CA GLY A 120 8.80 16.44 -12.12
C GLY A 120 7.59 17.19 -12.70
N ALA A 121 7.86 18.35 -13.31
CA ALA A 121 6.84 19.25 -13.85
C ALA A 121 6.28 18.80 -15.22
N GLY A 122 6.94 17.84 -15.88
CA GLY A 122 6.62 17.41 -17.24
C GLY A 122 7.14 18.37 -18.31
N TYR A 123 7.16 17.90 -19.55
CA TYR A 123 7.59 18.65 -20.72
C TYR A 123 6.35 19.19 -21.44
N VAL A 124 6.10 20.48 -21.26
CA VAL A 124 5.06 21.23 -21.98
C VAL A 124 5.48 21.50 -23.43
N TRP A 125 4.49 21.64 -24.31
CA TRP A 125 4.67 22.27 -25.62
C TRP A 125 5.32 23.64 -25.44
N HIS A 126 6.33 23.95 -26.25
CA HIS A 126 6.89 25.30 -26.29
C HIS A 126 6.93 25.87 -27.70
N PHE A 127 7.12 27.18 -27.79
CA PHE A 127 7.24 27.87 -29.07
C PHE A 127 8.40 27.27 -29.89
N GLY A 128 8.10 26.85 -31.12
CA GLY A 128 9.03 26.11 -31.99
C GLY A 128 8.71 24.62 -32.13
N ASP A 129 7.88 24.06 -31.24
CA ASP A 129 7.36 22.70 -31.41
C ASP A 129 6.27 22.66 -32.50
N PRO A 130 6.14 21.56 -33.27
CA PRO A 130 5.13 21.48 -34.31
C PRO A 130 3.74 21.50 -33.68
N PHE A 131 2.88 22.42 -34.13
CA PHE A 131 1.55 22.58 -33.58
C PHE A 131 0.72 21.28 -33.72
N GLY A 132 0.12 20.84 -32.62
CA GLY A 132 -0.67 19.60 -32.57
C GLY A 132 0.14 18.30 -32.58
N LYS A 133 1.48 18.36 -32.55
CA LYS A 133 2.34 17.17 -32.44
C LYS A 133 3.15 17.18 -31.15
N SER A 134 3.23 16.04 -30.50
CA SER A 134 4.03 15.85 -29.27
C SER A 134 5.51 15.56 -29.51
N SER A 135 5.98 15.60 -30.76
CA SER A 135 7.34 15.18 -31.10
C SER A 135 8.42 16.03 -30.42
N GLY A 136 8.18 17.32 -30.21
CA GLY A 136 9.11 18.20 -29.50
C GLY A 136 9.21 17.86 -28.01
N GLU A 137 8.05 17.68 -27.37
CA GLU A 137 7.93 17.27 -25.97
C GLU A 137 8.64 15.95 -25.70
N PHE A 138 8.42 14.95 -26.57
CA PHE A 138 9.11 13.65 -26.50
C PHE A 138 10.62 13.78 -26.74
N ALA A 139 11.05 14.56 -27.73
CA ALA A 139 12.48 14.71 -28.02
C ALA A 139 13.26 15.28 -26.83
N ARG A 140 12.66 16.25 -26.11
CA ARG A 140 13.27 16.81 -24.88
C ARG A 140 13.26 15.80 -23.75
N CYS A 141 12.13 15.14 -23.49
CA CYS A 141 12.06 14.13 -22.45
C CYS A 141 13.03 12.96 -22.69
N GLU A 142 13.15 12.48 -23.93
CA GLU A 142 14.07 11.39 -24.28
C GLU A 142 15.54 11.80 -24.27
N ALA A 143 15.84 13.10 -24.43
CA ALA A 143 17.19 13.62 -24.25
C ALA A 143 17.63 13.53 -22.78
N ASP A 144 16.71 13.77 -21.84
CA ASP A 144 17.01 13.77 -20.40
C ASP A 144 16.92 12.37 -19.77
N HIS A 145 15.97 11.54 -20.23
CA HIS A 145 15.65 10.24 -19.62
C HIS A 145 15.98 9.03 -20.49
N GLY A 146 16.45 9.25 -21.72
CA GLY A 146 16.74 8.20 -22.70
C GLY A 146 15.54 7.84 -23.57
N LYS A 147 15.83 7.23 -24.73
CA LYS A 147 14.82 6.83 -25.72
C LYS A 147 13.84 5.83 -25.14
N ALA A 148 12.56 5.98 -25.50
CA ALA A 148 11.44 5.13 -25.08
C ALA A 148 11.13 5.12 -23.56
N ASN A 149 11.74 6.00 -22.78
CA ASN A 149 11.49 6.16 -21.34
C ASN A 149 10.49 7.29 -21.03
N CYS A 150 9.78 7.79 -22.03
CA CYS A 150 8.80 8.87 -21.89
C CYS A 150 7.41 8.41 -22.31
N GLU A 151 6.39 9.04 -21.75
CA GLU A 151 4.98 8.78 -22.06
C GLU A 151 4.17 10.08 -22.03
N LYS A 152 3.10 10.13 -22.82
CA LYS A 152 2.21 11.28 -22.90
C LYS A 152 1.08 11.13 -21.90
N CYS A 153 0.85 12.15 -21.09
CA CYS A 153 -0.26 12.21 -20.15
C CYS A 153 -0.96 13.57 -20.31
N GLY A 154 -2.08 13.57 -21.05
CA GLY A 154 -2.78 14.79 -21.44
C GLY A 154 -1.95 15.67 -22.39
N PRO A 155 -1.81 16.98 -22.12
CA PRO A 155 -1.03 17.91 -22.95
C PRO A 155 0.47 17.91 -22.61
N LEU A 156 0.91 17.03 -21.71
CA LEU A 156 2.27 16.99 -21.17
C LEU A 156 2.92 15.64 -21.48
N VAL A 157 4.24 15.63 -21.60
CA VAL A 157 5.04 14.40 -21.64
C VAL A 157 5.80 14.25 -20.31
N PHE A 158 5.84 13.04 -19.76
CA PHE A 158 6.53 12.71 -18.52
C PHE A 158 7.46 11.51 -18.73
N PRO A 159 8.49 11.34 -17.89
CA PRO A 159 9.22 10.08 -17.83
C PRO A 159 8.30 8.96 -17.33
N LYS A 160 8.53 7.73 -17.80
CA LYS A 160 7.82 6.54 -17.33
C LYS A 160 8.13 6.27 -15.86
N CYS A 161 7.17 5.65 -15.18
CA CYS A 161 7.41 5.18 -13.82
C CYS A 161 8.44 4.04 -13.80
N LYS A 162 9.18 3.94 -12.69
CA LYS A 162 10.13 2.84 -12.43
C LYS A 162 9.38 1.52 -12.34
N ALA A 163 10.07 0.42 -12.59
CA ALA A 163 9.50 -0.91 -12.41
C ALA A 163 8.91 -1.07 -11.00
N GLY A 164 7.69 -1.61 -10.91
CA GLY A 164 6.94 -1.72 -9.66
C GLY A 164 6.08 -0.50 -9.31
N TYR A 165 6.03 0.52 -10.17
CA TYR A 165 5.19 1.70 -10.00
C TYR A 165 4.25 1.92 -11.19
N LYS A 166 3.09 2.53 -10.93
CA LYS A 166 2.12 2.96 -11.94
C LYS A 166 1.92 4.47 -11.86
N GLU A 167 1.57 5.09 -12.98
CA GLU A 167 1.23 6.50 -13.01
C GLU A 167 -0.02 6.80 -12.18
N PHE A 168 0.02 7.93 -11.47
CA PHE A 168 -1.11 8.52 -10.78
C PHE A 168 -1.13 10.02 -11.08
N ALA A 169 -2.26 10.50 -11.59
CA ALA A 169 -2.48 11.90 -11.92
C ALA A 169 -1.39 12.54 -12.83
N CYS A 170 -0.75 11.77 -13.72
CA CYS A 170 0.31 12.22 -14.64
C CYS A 170 1.65 12.67 -14.02
N TYR A 171 1.71 13.10 -12.75
CA TYR A 171 2.94 13.63 -12.15
C TYR A 171 3.46 12.80 -10.97
N GLU A 172 2.72 11.80 -10.51
CA GLU A 172 3.09 10.96 -9.37
C GLU A 172 3.19 9.50 -9.81
N CYS A 173 4.15 8.77 -9.27
CA CYS A 173 4.28 7.33 -9.41
C CYS A 173 3.96 6.70 -8.06
N ILE A 174 2.95 5.84 -8.04
CA ILE A 174 2.56 5.09 -6.85
C ILE A 174 2.96 3.62 -7.00
N PRO A 175 3.39 2.96 -5.91
CA PRO A 175 3.73 1.55 -5.97
C PRO A 175 2.53 0.77 -6.49
N ILE A 176 2.78 -0.11 -7.46
CA ILE A 176 1.80 -1.12 -7.84
C ILE A 176 1.70 -2.02 -6.62
N ALA A 177 0.51 -2.12 -6.03
CA ALA A 177 0.22 -3.13 -5.04
C ALA A 177 0.32 -4.50 -5.73
N THR A 178 1.55 -5.01 -5.87
CA THR A 178 1.75 -6.40 -6.24
C THR A 178 1.22 -7.18 -5.04
N SER A 179 0.25 -8.05 -5.29
CA SER A 179 -0.39 -8.93 -4.31
C SER A 179 0.61 -9.78 -3.50
N THR A 180 1.91 -9.70 -3.77
CA THR A 180 2.98 -10.27 -2.95
C THR A 180 3.16 -9.57 -1.60
N ALA A 181 2.82 -8.28 -1.46
CA ALA A 181 2.70 -7.65 -0.13
C ALA A 181 1.39 -8.05 0.59
N SER A 182 0.37 -8.43 -0.18
CA SER A 182 -0.85 -9.03 0.35
C SER A 182 -0.66 -10.51 0.71
N ALA A 183 0.31 -11.21 0.11
CA ALA A 183 0.59 -12.61 0.42
C ALA A 183 1.20 -12.76 1.82
N HIS A 184 2.03 -11.82 2.27
CA HIS A 184 2.53 -11.83 3.64
C HIS A 184 1.46 -11.53 4.69
N ASN A 185 0.47 -10.70 4.36
CA ASN A 185 -0.65 -10.41 5.28
C ASN A 185 -1.78 -11.46 5.22
N GLN A 186 -1.92 -12.17 4.09
CA GLN A 186 -2.85 -13.31 3.97
C GLN A 186 -2.35 -14.54 4.73
N VAL A 187 -1.03 -14.78 4.80
CA VAL A 187 -0.47 -15.86 5.63
C VAL A 187 -0.73 -15.61 7.12
N ALA A 188 -0.71 -14.36 7.59
CA ALA A 188 -1.02 -14.06 8.99
C ALA A 188 -2.49 -14.38 9.32
N HIS A 189 -3.42 -14.09 8.41
CA HIS A 189 -4.84 -14.38 8.61
C HIS A 189 -5.17 -15.88 8.48
N ASP A 190 -4.48 -16.62 7.61
CA ASP A 190 -4.63 -18.08 7.49
C ASP A 190 -3.98 -18.84 8.66
N VAL A 191 -2.89 -18.34 9.25
CA VAL A 191 -2.27 -18.94 10.44
C VAL A 191 -3.14 -18.72 11.69
N VAL A 192 -3.79 -17.56 11.82
CA VAL A 192 -4.74 -17.32 12.92
C VAL A 192 -5.94 -18.28 12.84
N MET A 193 -6.52 -18.47 11.64
CA MET A 193 -7.64 -19.40 11.45
C MET A 193 -7.25 -20.88 11.68
N SER A 194 -5.99 -21.24 11.45
CA SER A 194 -5.50 -22.61 11.73
C SER A 194 -5.09 -22.83 13.20
N MET A 195 -4.74 -21.78 13.94
CA MET A 195 -4.50 -21.88 15.38
C MET A 195 -5.80 -21.99 16.19
N GLU A 196 -6.89 -21.34 15.78
CA GLU A 196 -8.21 -21.52 16.41
C GLU A 196 -8.76 -22.93 16.20
N ALA A 197 -8.55 -23.53 15.02
CA ALA A 197 -8.93 -24.92 14.75
C ALA A 197 -8.13 -25.93 15.59
N MET A 198 -6.89 -25.59 15.97
CA MET A 198 -6.05 -26.46 16.79
C MET A 198 -6.36 -26.35 18.29
N GLN A 199 -6.96 -25.25 18.74
CA GLN A 199 -7.42 -25.07 20.12
C GLN A 199 -8.74 -25.81 20.37
N LEU A 200 -9.66 -25.83 19.40
CA LEU A 200 -10.89 -26.63 19.46
C LEU A 200 -10.63 -28.15 19.55
N ALA A 201 -9.55 -28.65 18.94
CA ALA A 201 -9.17 -30.07 19.03
C ALA A 201 -8.50 -30.45 20.36
N LYS A 202 -8.04 -29.46 21.15
CA LYS A 202 -7.34 -29.73 22.42
C LYS A 202 -8.30 -29.91 23.59
N ASP A 203 -9.50 -29.33 23.53
CA ASP A 203 -10.50 -29.44 24.59
C ASP A 203 -11.29 -30.77 24.54
N GLU A 204 -11.32 -31.48 23.41
CA GLU A 204 -11.95 -32.81 23.31
C GLU A 204 -11.03 -33.96 23.77
N ALA A 205 -9.74 -33.72 24.01
CA ALA A 205 -8.79 -34.75 24.43
C ALA A 205 -8.73 -34.95 25.97
N SER A 206 -9.46 -34.17 26.76
CA SER A 206 -9.39 -34.25 28.24
C SER A 206 -10.49 -35.12 28.88
N THR A 207 -11.45 -35.63 28.12
CA THR A 207 -12.45 -36.56 28.65
C THR A 207 -12.79 -37.59 27.58
N HIS A 208 -12.23 -38.79 27.70
CA HIS A 208 -12.90 -40.10 27.54
C HIS A 208 -11.88 -41.22 27.34
N ASP A 209 -11.93 -42.18 28.27
CA ASP A 209 -11.55 -43.60 28.18
C ASP A 209 -10.55 -44.07 27.11
N MET A 210 -9.40 -44.52 27.60
CA MET A 210 -8.32 -45.23 26.91
C MET A 210 -8.71 -46.64 26.42
N ALA A 211 -9.77 -46.80 25.62
CA ALA A 211 -10.23 -48.14 25.21
C ALA A 211 -10.52 -48.34 23.71
N SER A 212 -10.31 -47.36 22.80
CA SER A 212 -10.66 -47.57 21.37
C SER A 212 -9.76 -46.89 20.32
N VAL A 213 -8.46 -46.76 20.57
CA VAL A 213 -7.52 -46.09 19.62
C VAL A 213 -6.91 -47.04 18.56
N VAL A 214 -7.23 -48.35 18.56
CA VAL A 214 -6.57 -49.31 17.65
C VAL A 214 -7.17 -49.34 16.23
N THR A 215 -8.35 -48.76 15.99
CA THR A 215 -9.06 -48.98 14.71
C THR A 215 -8.90 -47.87 13.66
N VAL A 216 -8.43 -46.66 14.01
CA VAL A 216 -8.41 -45.51 13.09
C VAL A 216 -7.11 -45.41 12.25
N ALA A 217 -6.03 -46.04 12.68
CA ALA A 217 -4.75 -46.04 11.96
C ALA A 217 -4.79 -46.77 10.59
N ALA A 218 -5.81 -47.61 10.35
CA ALA A 218 -5.92 -48.39 9.11
C ALA A 218 -6.61 -47.64 7.94
N LEU A 219 -7.37 -46.57 8.21
CA LEU A 219 -8.11 -45.85 7.16
C LEU A 219 -7.42 -44.56 6.68
N GLY A 220 -6.52 -43.98 7.47
CA GLY A 220 -5.78 -42.75 7.12
C GLY A 220 -4.71 -42.94 6.04
N GLY A 221 -4.16 -44.15 5.88
CA GLY A 221 -3.08 -44.43 4.91
C GLY A 221 -3.52 -44.41 3.44
N ALA A 222 -4.80 -44.71 3.16
CA ALA A 222 -5.30 -44.79 1.78
C ALA A 222 -5.51 -43.41 1.14
N PHE A 223 -5.82 -42.38 1.93
CA PHE A 223 -6.08 -41.03 1.42
C PHE A 223 -4.79 -40.30 1.02
N PHE A 224 -3.69 -40.47 1.76
CA PHE A 224 -2.41 -39.85 1.42
C PHE A 224 -1.79 -40.41 0.14
N ALA A 225 -1.98 -41.69 -0.16
CA ALA A 225 -1.50 -42.30 -1.39
C ALA A 225 -2.22 -41.77 -2.66
N LEU A 226 -3.52 -41.51 -2.57
CA LEU A 226 -4.30 -40.95 -3.69
C LEU A 226 -3.95 -39.49 -3.98
N ALA A 227 -3.69 -38.68 -2.95
CA ALA A 227 -3.28 -37.29 -3.13
C ALA A 227 -1.93 -37.16 -3.86
N ALA A 228 -0.95 -38.02 -3.55
CA ALA A 228 0.35 -38.02 -4.20
C ALA A 228 0.28 -38.35 -5.71
N VAL A 229 -0.60 -39.27 -6.11
CA VAL A 229 -0.81 -39.64 -7.53
C VAL A 229 -1.44 -38.49 -8.32
N PHE A 230 -2.35 -37.73 -7.72
CA PHE A 230 -3.02 -36.61 -8.40
C PHE A 230 -2.06 -35.44 -8.66
N VAL A 231 -1.17 -35.14 -7.71
CA VAL A 231 -0.14 -34.09 -7.87
C VAL A 231 0.87 -34.47 -8.96
N ALA A 232 1.32 -35.73 -9.01
CA ALA A 232 2.25 -36.20 -10.04
C ALA A 232 1.66 -36.13 -11.46
N LYS A 233 0.36 -36.43 -11.63
CA LYS A 233 -0.31 -36.37 -12.94
C LYS A 233 -0.46 -34.94 -13.45
N LYS A 234 -0.72 -33.97 -12.56
CA LYS A 234 -0.89 -32.55 -12.93
C LYS A 234 0.43 -31.91 -13.37
N LEU A 235 1.56 -32.30 -12.76
CA LEU A 235 2.89 -31.84 -13.16
C LEU A 235 3.31 -32.33 -14.55
N ARG A 236 2.88 -33.53 -14.97
CA ARG A 236 3.15 -34.03 -16.33
C ARG A 236 2.36 -33.30 -17.42
N GLN A 237 1.14 -32.86 -17.14
CA GLN A 237 0.31 -32.18 -18.14
C GLN A 237 0.74 -30.73 -18.39
N GLY A 238 1.44 -30.09 -17.45
CA GLY A 238 1.92 -28.72 -17.59
C GLY A 238 3.12 -28.52 -18.54
N MET A 239 3.91 -29.57 -18.82
CA MET A 239 5.13 -29.43 -19.62
C MET A 239 4.95 -29.63 -21.13
N ALA A 240 3.75 -29.97 -21.60
CA ALA A 240 3.50 -30.25 -23.03
C ALA A 240 2.96 -29.04 -23.83
N SER A 241 2.71 -27.88 -23.20
CA SER A 241 1.96 -26.78 -23.82
C SER A 241 2.79 -25.55 -24.25
N THR A 242 4.11 -25.62 -24.25
CA THR A 242 4.97 -24.48 -24.67
C THR A 242 5.87 -24.84 -25.86
N ALA A 243 5.27 -25.23 -26.98
CA ALA A 243 5.93 -25.23 -28.29
C ALA A 243 5.24 -24.20 -29.20
N LYS A 244 5.85 -23.03 -29.37
CA LYS A 244 5.42 -21.98 -30.31
C LYS A 244 5.77 -22.39 -31.76
N PRO A 245 4.83 -22.35 -32.71
CA PRO A 245 5.11 -22.56 -34.12
C PRO A 245 5.16 -21.21 -34.85
N GLU A 246 6.32 -20.56 -34.92
CA GLU A 246 6.42 -19.34 -35.75
C GLU A 246 7.86 -19.06 -36.21
N GLU A 247 8.41 -19.94 -37.06
CA GLU A 247 9.53 -19.55 -37.95
C GLU A 247 9.62 -20.48 -39.17
N ARG A 248 8.64 -20.39 -40.08
CA ARG A 248 8.80 -20.85 -41.47
C ARG A 248 7.97 -19.96 -42.37
N LYS A 249 8.61 -18.96 -42.96
CA LYS A 249 8.30 -18.36 -44.28
C LYS A 249 9.15 -17.10 -44.42
N SER A 250 10.31 -17.22 -45.07
CA SER A 250 10.94 -16.19 -45.91
C SER A 250 12.29 -16.70 -46.40
N LEU A 251 12.26 -17.73 -47.25
CA LEU A 251 13.43 -18.12 -48.06
C LEU A 251 12.94 -18.82 -49.33
N LEU A 252 12.20 -18.08 -50.16
CA LEU A 252 11.94 -18.44 -51.54
C LEU A 252 11.46 -17.21 -52.33
N THR A 253 12.40 -16.37 -52.78
CA THR A 253 12.20 -15.55 -53.98
C THR A 253 13.53 -15.47 -54.72
N ILE A 254 13.62 -16.26 -55.78
CA ILE A 254 14.45 -16.03 -56.98
C ILE A 254 13.52 -15.36 -57.97
#